data_AF-A0A0R1UGR4-F1
#
_entry.id   AF-A0A0R1UGR4-F1
#
_cell.length_a   1.000
_cell.length_b   1.000
_cell.length_c   1.000
_cell.angle_alpha   90.00
_cell.angle_beta   90.00
_cell.angle_gamma   90.00
#
_symmetry.space_group_name_H-M   'P 1'
#
loop_
_entity.id
_entity.type
_entity.pdbx_description
1 polymer ?
#
loop_
_entity_poly.entity_id
_entity_poly.type
_entity_poly.pdbx_seq_one_letter_code
_entity_poly.pdbx_strand_id
1 'polypeptide(L)'
;MKNQYLPLAKRVAHRLDQHLKKTPAGLTWDISHSFAGQWRYYDEASLYAGASGIIKFYLLLAQVSGETRYFTTAYQAGQELAARALAPAEHLEKAFSKYAYTTGLGGVAQALAWLDQAQPTPRFAQAICQILQGIVAEQRPDGAWSGQIGIVADGGTALLLGHLAPRYQIPGWQAALRKFGAYVLRQRQVDAHGQAYYVGLDLNYVGGPAAKFNTGFPLGPAGVAYTLLKLAAWTGEDRFTAGVTGIREFYEYYGQKEAILLPHYHPDTEGICYVGYCGGPVGVARYFYQLALQQDDRQAARDFAAAIAGLDLVQAPAKRSAGYWQTENYCCGTAGILNLQLGAYLATGQPAYLTQAQATGQLLVNRAVQTTQAVYWHQAFERKVPTNITAALGYYDGAAGIASQLLELGEIEQGHLNTHRLIDDPYPATWKLSQ
;
A
#
# COMPACT_ATOMS: atom_id res chain seq x y z
N MET A 1 -11.06 16.85 -22.24
CA MET A 1 -9.62 17.23 -22.35
C MET A 1 -8.78 15.98 -22.15
N LYS A 2 -7.55 15.88 -22.69
CA LYS A 2 -6.69 14.69 -22.51
C LYS A 2 -5.92 14.79 -21.19
N ASN A 3 -5.59 13.64 -20.57
CA ASN A 3 -4.83 13.58 -19.31
C ASN A 3 -3.47 14.25 -19.46
N GLN A 4 -3.25 15.34 -18.73
CA GLN A 4 -2.05 16.19 -18.87
C GLN A 4 -0.77 15.46 -18.41
N TYR A 5 -0.89 14.46 -17.55
CA TYR A 5 0.23 13.68 -17.05
C TYR A 5 0.58 12.48 -17.96
N LEU A 6 -0.26 12.19 -18.97
CA LEU A 6 -0.04 11.08 -19.89
C LEU A 6 1.33 11.11 -20.60
N PRO A 7 1.80 12.24 -21.17
CA PRO A 7 3.13 12.28 -21.81
C PRO A 7 4.27 11.97 -20.83
N LEU A 8 4.14 12.41 -19.57
CA LEU A 8 5.11 12.12 -18.52
C LEU A 8 5.08 10.62 -18.17
N ALA A 9 3.90 10.05 -17.95
CA ALA A 9 3.73 8.63 -17.64
C ALA A 9 4.28 7.72 -18.75
N LYS A 10 4.13 8.08 -20.03
CA LYS A 10 4.73 7.33 -21.15
C LYS A 10 6.26 7.33 -21.12
N ARG A 11 6.90 8.44 -20.72
CA ARG A 11 8.36 8.52 -20.55
C ARG A 11 8.83 7.78 -19.30
N VAL A 12 8.01 7.72 -18.25
CA VAL A 12 8.25 6.81 -17.11
C VAL A 12 8.23 5.37 -17.60
N ALA A 13 7.19 4.94 -18.31
CA ALA A 13 7.12 3.58 -18.86
C ALA A 13 8.31 3.26 -19.79
N HIS A 14 8.75 4.20 -20.63
CA HIS A 14 9.97 4.00 -21.43
C HIS A 14 11.21 3.76 -20.54
N ARG A 15 11.34 4.47 -19.41
CA ARG A 15 12.43 4.22 -18.45
C ARG A 15 12.32 2.84 -17.81
N LEU A 16 11.11 2.39 -17.45
CA LEU A 16 10.90 1.02 -16.95
C LEU A 16 11.22 -0.02 -18.04
N ASP A 17 10.85 0.22 -19.30
CA ASP A 17 11.11 -0.67 -20.43
C ASP A 17 12.64 -0.91 -20.62
N GLN A 18 13.49 0.05 -20.26
CA GLN A 18 14.96 -0.10 -20.32
C GLN A 18 15.52 -1.14 -19.32
N HIS A 19 14.73 -1.53 -18.32
CA HIS A 19 15.09 -2.54 -17.33
C HIS A 19 14.36 -3.87 -17.55
N LEU A 20 13.62 -4.01 -18.66
CA LEU A 20 12.94 -5.27 -18.98
C LEU A 20 13.95 -6.39 -19.19
N LYS A 21 13.69 -7.52 -18.54
CA LYS A 21 14.37 -8.79 -18.71
C LYS A 21 13.42 -9.80 -19.31
N LYS A 22 13.89 -10.52 -20.34
CA LYS A 22 13.19 -11.69 -20.87
C LYS A 22 13.50 -12.89 -19.99
N THR A 23 12.48 -13.64 -19.63
CA THR A 23 12.59 -14.92 -18.92
C THR A 23 12.09 -16.04 -19.84
N PRO A 24 12.28 -17.31 -19.48
CA PRO A 24 11.70 -18.42 -20.24
C PRO A 24 10.17 -18.39 -20.30
N ALA A 25 9.49 -17.81 -19.30
CA ALA A 25 8.03 -17.77 -19.24
C ALA A 25 7.41 -16.42 -19.66
N GLY A 26 8.16 -15.33 -19.67
CA GLY A 26 7.61 -14.01 -19.99
C GLY A 26 8.61 -12.87 -19.80
N LEU A 27 8.18 -11.84 -19.08
CA LEU A 27 8.97 -10.63 -18.79
C LEU A 27 9.06 -10.37 -17.29
N THR A 28 10.13 -9.69 -16.86
CA THR A 28 10.28 -9.11 -15.53
C THR A 28 11.09 -7.82 -15.64
N TRP A 29 11.31 -7.12 -14.52
CA TRP A 29 12.14 -5.91 -14.46
C TRP A 29 13.36 -6.14 -13.57
N ASP A 30 14.52 -5.72 -14.06
CA ASP A 30 15.72 -5.63 -13.24
C ASP A 30 15.60 -4.52 -12.20
N ILE A 31 15.48 -4.89 -10.93
CA ILE A 31 15.44 -3.94 -9.82
C ILE A 31 16.77 -3.86 -9.05
N SER A 32 17.85 -4.48 -9.55
CA SER A 32 19.16 -4.49 -8.86
C SER A 32 19.76 -3.10 -8.62
N HIS A 33 19.38 -2.11 -9.44
CA HIS A 33 19.77 -0.70 -9.28
C HIS A 33 18.72 0.16 -8.56
N SER A 34 17.59 -0.42 -8.15
CA SER A 34 16.54 0.30 -7.41
C SER A 34 16.93 0.57 -5.95
N PHE A 35 17.96 -0.11 -5.47
CA PHE A 35 18.46 0.01 -4.12
C PHE A 35 19.97 -0.23 -4.09
N ALA A 36 20.71 0.50 -3.26
CA ALA A 36 22.14 0.30 -3.06
C ALA A 36 22.42 0.19 -1.57
N GLY A 37 22.80 -0.99 -1.07
CA GLY A 37 23.03 -1.16 0.36
C GLY A 37 23.52 -2.55 0.71
N GLN A 38 23.85 -2.74 2.00
CA GLN A 38 24.41 -4.01 2.49
C GLN A 38 23.38 -5.12 2.65
N TRP A 39 22.08 -4.80 2.64
CA TRP A 39 21.01 -5.79 2.69
C TRP A 39 20.43 -6.06 1.30
N ARG A 40 20.06 -7.33 1.04
CA ARG A 40 19.38 -7.71 -0.21
C ARG A 40 18.01 -7.07 -0.27
N TYR A 41 17.72 -6.35 -1.34
CA TYR A 41 16.44 -5.68 -1.57
C TYR A 41 15.28 -6.69 -1.74
N TYR A 42 14.04 -6.20 -1.83
CA TYR A 42 12.88 -7.06 -2.07
C TYR A 42 12.99 -7.82 -3.39
N ASP A 43 12.31 -8.95 -3.47
CA ASP A 43 12.23 -9.76 -4.69
C ASP A 43 11.61 -8.99 -5.86
N GLU A 44 12.12 -9.23 -7.07
CA GLU A 44 11.64 -8.63 -8.32
C GLU A 44 10.21 -9.03 -8.70
N ALA A 45 9.62 -10.06 -8.08
CA ALA A 45 8.19 -10.37 -8.24
C ALA A 45 7.28 -9.60 -7.28
N SER A 46 7.83 -8.99 -6.22
CA SER A 46 7.03 -8.37 -5.16
C SER A 46 6.12 -7.24 -5.67
N LEU A 47 5.04 -6.96 -4.94
CA LEU A 47 4.17 -5.81 -5.20
C LEU A 47 4.84 -4.49 -4.79
N TYR A 48 5.71 -4.54 -3.77
CA TYR A 48 6.39 -3.38 -3.23
C TYR A 48 7.34 -2.74 -4.24
N ALA A 49 8.33 -3.50 -4.70
CA ALA A 49 9.41 -3.02 -5.57
C ALA A 49 9.35 -3.59 -7.00
N GLY A 50 8.69 -4.73 -7.18
CA GLY A 50 8.84 -5.57 -8.36
C GLY A 50 7.69 -5.53 -9.36
N ALA A 51 7.69 -6.55 -10.22
CA ALA A 51 6.80 -6.74 -11.36
C ALA A 51 5.31 -6.67 -10.98
N SER A 52 4.90 -7.21 -9.83
CA SER A 52 3.49 -7.17 -9.40
C SER A 52 2.98 -5.73 -9.25
N GLY A 53 3.81 -4.82 -8.72
CA GLY A 53 3.48 -3.40 -8.59
C GLY A 53 3.57 -2.65 -9.91
N ILE A 54 4.57 -2.98 -10.73
CA ILE A 54 4.75 -2.37 -12.05
C ILE A 54 3.59 -2.73 -13.00
N ILE A 55 3.07 -3.96 -12.94
CA ILE A 55 1.88 -4.40 -13.68
C ILE A 55 0.69 -3.47 -13.42
N LYS A 56 0.45 -3.06 -12.15
CA LYS A 56 -0.63 -2.12 -11.81
C LYS A 56 -0.50 -0.81 -12.60
N PHE A 57 0.71 -0.26 -12.67
CA PHE A 57 0.98 0.96 -13.43
C PHE A 57 0.76 0.76 -14.93
N TYR A 58 1.26 -0.34 -15.50
CA TYR A 58 1.09 -0.61 -16.93
C TYR A 58 -0.38 -0.84 -17.31
N LEU A 59 -1.18 -1.47 -16.45
CA LEU A 59 -2.62 -1.60 -16.65
C LEU A 59 -3.33 -0.24 -16.66
N LEU A 60 -3.03 0.62 -15.69
CA LEU A 60 -3.58 1.99 -15.66
C LEU A 60 -3.14 2.78 -16.90
N LEU A 61 -1.87 2.69 -17.28
CA LEU A 61 -1.35 3.38 -18.46
C LEU A 61 -1.99 2.86 -19.76
N ALA A 62 -2.21 1.55 -19.89
CA ALA A 62 -2.92 0.97 -21.03
C ALA A 62 -4.34 1.55 -21.13
N GLN A 63 -5.06 1.60 -20.02
CA GLN A 63 -6.41 2.16 -19.96
C GLN A 63 -6.45 3.64 -20.36
N VAL A 64 -5.59 4.47 -19.76
CA VAL A 64 -5.59 5.94 -20.00
C VAL A 64 -5.07 6.30 -21.39
N SER A 65 -4.08 5.55 -21.91
CA SER A 65 -3.50 5.83 -23.22
C SER A 65 -4.26 5.23 -24.40
N GLY A 66 -4.99 4.13 -24.18
CA GLY A 66 -5.53 3.28 -25.24
C GLY A 66 -4.47 2.47 -25.99
N GLU A 67 -3.19 2.50 -25.57
CA GLU A 67 -2.12 1.75 -26.24
C GLU A 67 -2.01 0.32 -25.71
N THR A 68 -2.27 -0.64 -26.60
CA THR A 68 -2.26 -2.08 -26.29
C THR A 68 -0.90 -2.59 -25.84
N ARG A 69 0.21 -1.95 -26.24
CA ARG A 69 1.57 -2.38 -25.88
C ARG A 69 1.78 -2.49 -24.36
N TYR A 70 1.18 -1.58 -23.58
CA TYR A 70 1.34 -1.57 -22.14
C TYR A 70 0.64 -2.76 -21.48
N PHE A 71 -0.56 -3.09 -21.97
CA PHE A 71 -1.26 -4.31 -21.58
C PHE A 71 -0.47 -5.57 -21.97
N THR A 72 0.08 -5.62 -23.19
CA THR A 72 0.91 -6.74 -23.65
C THR A 72 2.12 -6.96 -22.74
N THR A 73 2.84 -5.90 -22.37
CA THR A 73 3.98 -6.00 -21.44
C THR A 73 3.53 -6.49 -20.07
N ALA A 74 2.44 -5.93 -19.51
CA ALA A 74 1.89 -6.36 -18.23
C ALA A 74 1.46 -7.85 -18.25
N TYR A 75 0.84 -8.28 -19.34
CA TYR A 75 0.42 -9.67 -19.54
C TYR A 75 1.60 -10.64 -19.61
N GLN A 76 2.66 -10.28 -20.35
CA GLN A 76 3.89 -11.08 -20.39
C GLN A 76 4.59 -11.14 -19.02
N ALA A 77 4.53 -10.06 -18.23
CA ALA A 77 5.00 -10.11 -16.86
C ALA A 77 4.13 -11.00 -15.95
N GLY A 78 2.80 -11.01 -16.18
CA GLY A 78 1.89 -11.96 -15.56
C GLY A 78 2.23 -13.42 -15.86
N GLN A 79 2.70 -13.74 -17.08
CA GLN A 79 3.13 -15.10 -17.42
C GLN A 79 4.33 -15.56 -16.59
N GLU A 80 5.32 -14.68 -16.39
CA GLU A 80 6.46 -14.96 -15.51
C GLU A 80 6.02 -15.11 -14.05
N LEU A 81 5.19 -14.20 -13.54
CA LEU A 81 4.65 -14.28 -12.18
C LEU A 81 3.88 -15.58 -11.93
N ALA A 82 3.03 -15.99 -12.87
CA ALA A 82 2.30 -17.24 -12.77
C ALA A 82 3.23 -18.45 -12.87
N ALA A 83 4.29 -18.40 -13.69
CA ALA A 83 5.28 -19.46 -13.74
C ALA A 83 6.03 -19.63 -12.40
N ARG A 84 6.45 -18.52 -11.79
CA ARG A 84 7.09 -18.52 -10.47
C ARG A 84 6.16 -19.04 -9.39
N ALA A 85 4.90 -18.62 -9.39
CA ALA A 85 3.90 -19.07 -8.43
C ALA A 85 3.58 -20.58 -8.56
N LEU A 86 3.68 -21.15 -9.76
CA LEU A 86 3.42 -22.58 -9.98
C LEU A 86 4.66 -23.46 -9.78
N ALA A 87 5.81 -22.89 -9.42
CA ALA A 87 7.05 -23.64 -9.23
C ALA A 87 7.12 -24.31 -7.83
N PRO A 88 7.80 -25.46 -7.69
CA PRO A 88 8.02 -26.08 -6.39
C PRO A 88 8.81 -25.18 -5.42
N ALA A 89 8.46 -25.20 -4.13
CA ALA A 89 9.12 -24.44 -3.06
C ALA A 89 9.11 -22.90 -3.25
N GLU A 90 8.02 -22.36 -3.80
CA GLU A 90 7.83 -20.93 -4.01
C GLU A 90 7.97 -20.13 -2.70
N HIS A 91 8.99 -19.27 -2.67
CA HIS A 91 9.12 -18.19 -1.72
C HIS A 91 9.76 -17.01 -2.43
N LEU A 92 9.34 -15.80 -2.04
CA LEU A 92 9.98 -14.57 -2.51
C LEU A 92 11.06 -14.17 -1.51
N GLU A 93 12.22 -13.75 -2.01
CA GLU A 93 13.27 -13.24 -1.13
C GLU A 93 12.77 -12.02 -0.34
N LYS A 94 13.11 -11.98 0.95
CA LYS A 94 12.82 -10.84 1.85
C LYS A 94 11.33 -10.51 2.02
N ALA A 95 10.46 -11.49 1.81
CA ALA A 95 9.06 -11.39 2.20
C ALA A 95 8.91 -11.34 3.73
N PHE A 96 8.01 -10.51 4.25
CA PHE A 96 7.70 -10.46 5.69
C PHE A 96 7.06 -11.76 6.18
N SER A 97 6.28 -12.38 5.31
CA SER A 97 5.75 -13.73 5.42
C SER A 97 5.56 -14.27 4.01
N LYS A 98 5.45 -15.60 3.85
CA LYS A 98 5.27 -16.25 2.54
C LYS A 98 4.14 -15.60 1.72
N TYR A 99 3.02 -15.29 2.39
CA TYR A 99 1.81 -14.74 1.76
C TYR A 99 1.62 -13.24 1.97
N ALA A 100 2.62 -12.53 2.49
CA ALA A 100 2.58 -11.09 2.67
C ALA A 100 2.11 -10.38 1.40
N TYR A 101 1.19 -9.41 1.56
CA TYR A 101 0.58 -8.74 0.42
C TYR A 101 1.57 -7.89 -0.38
N THR A 102 2.44 -7.13 0.29
CA THR A 102 3.36 -6.22 -0.39
C THR A 102 4.65 -6.91 -0.85
N THR A 103 5.15 -7.87 -0.09
CA THR A 103 6.50 -8.45 -0.31
C THR A 103 6.49 -9.95 -0.64
N GLY A 104 5.39 -10.66 -0.41
CA GLY A 104 5.26 -12.10 -0.65
C GLY A 104 4.35 -12.44 -1.82
N LEU A 105 3.91 -13.70 -1.86
CA LEU A 105 3.03 -14.26 -2.90
C LEU A 105 1.66 -13.57 -2.96
N GLY A 106 1.26 -12.87 -1.90
CA GLY A 106 -0.01 -12.17 -1.89
C GLY A 106 -0.09 -11.06 -2.95
N GLY A 107 1.01 -10.34 -3.15
CA GLY A 107 1.12 -9.33 -4.19
C GLY A 107 1.09 -9.90 -5.60
N VAL A 108 1.69 -11.09 -5.77
CA VAL A 108 1.66 -11.85 -7.01
C VAL A 108 0.23 -12.26 -7.36
N ALA A 109 -0.51 -12.85 -6.42
CA ALA A 109 -1.91 -13.22 -6.62
C ALA A 109 -2.77 -12.00 -7.00
N GLN A 110 -2.54 -10.85 -6.37
CA GLN A 110 -3.28 -9.62 -6.69
C GLN A 110 -2.98 -9.10 -8.11
N ALA A 111 -1.71 -9.08 -8.53
CA ALA A 111 -1.34 -8.64 -9.87
C ALA A 111 -1.93 -9.56 -10.95
N LEU A 112 -1.88 -10.87 -10.72
CA LEU A 112 -2.53 -11.85 -11.60
C LEU A 112 -4.04 -11.68 -11.62
N ALA A 113 -4.68 -11.34 -10.50
CA ALA A 113 -6.13 -11.11 -10.45
C ALA A 113 -6.56 -9.86 -11.23
N TRP A 114 -5.75 -8.79 -11.23
CA TRP A 114 -6.01 -7.62 -12.09
C TRP A 114 -5.90 -7.99 -13.57
N LEU A 115 -4.88 -8.76 -13.95
CA LEU A 115 -4.73 -9.24 -15.32
C LEU A 115 -5.85 -10.18 -15.75
N ASP A 116 -6.24 -11.13 -14.89
CA ASP A 116 -7.34 -12.05 -15.14
C ASP A 116 -8.69 -11.33 -15.26
N GLN A 117 -8.90 -10.24 -14.51
CA GLN A 117 -10.07 -9.37 -14.68
C GLN A 117 -10.10 -8.69 -16.05
N ALA A 118 -8.96 -8.23 -16.55
CA ALA A 118 -8.87 -7.59 -17.86
C ALA A 118 -8.95 -8.62 -19.01
N GLN A 119 -8.35 -9.79 -18.82
CA GLN A 119 -8.35 -10.90 -19.76
C GLN A 119 -8.29 -12.24 -19.01
N PRO A 120 -9.43 -12.94 -18.86
CA PRO A 120 -9.48 -14.22 -18.17
C PRO A 120 -8.47 -15.22 -18.74
N THR A 121 -7.61 -15.74 -17.89
CA THR A 121 -6.46 -16.56 -18.31
C THR A 121 -6.33 -17.76 -17.38
N PRO A 122 -6.57 -19.01 -17.87
CA PRO A 122 -6.59 -20.20 -17.01
C PRO A 122 -5.33 -20.39 -16.15
N ARG A 123 -4.15 -20.08 -16.70
CA ARG A 123 -2.88 -20.16 -15.96
C ARG A 123 -2.81 -19.16 -14.80
N PHE A 124 -3.34 -17.96 -14.98
CA PHE A 124 -3.39 -16.94 -13.92
C PHE A 124 -4.37 -17.37 -12.83
N ALA A 125 -5.57 -17.82 -13.22
CA ALA A 125 -6.55 -18.36 -12.28
C ALA A 125 -5.98 -19.55 -11.48
N GLN A 126 -5.24 -20.46 -12.12
CA GLN A 126 -4.58 -21.58 -11.44
C GLN A 126 -3.57 -21.10 -10.39
N ALA A 127 -2.68 -20.18 -10.75
CA ALA A 127 -1.69 -19.63 -9.82
C ALA A 127 -2.34 -18.89 -8.64
N ILE A 128 -3.38 -18.09 -8.90
CA ILE A 128 -4.15 -17.41 -7.86
C ILE A 128 -4.79 -18.43 -6.90
N CYS A 129 -5.46 -19.44 -7.45
CA CYS A 129 -6.07 -20.50 -6.63
C CYS A 129 -5.04 -21.26 -5.80
N GLN A 130 -3.85 -21.59 -6.34
CA GLN A 130 -2.79 -22.24 -5.59
C GLN A 130 -2.34 -21.39 -4.39
N ILE A 131 -2.10 -20.09 -4.60
CA ILE A 131 -1.69 -19.19 -3.51
C ILE A 131 -2.78 -19.09 -2.44
N LEU A 132 -4.04 -18.86 -2.84
CA LEU A 132 -5.15 -18.69 -1.91
C LEU A 132 -5.49 -19.98 -1.14
N GLN A 133 -5.41 -21.14 -1.80
CA GLN A 133 -5.55 -22.45 -1.14
C GLN A 133 -4.40 -22.71 -0.17
N GLY A 134 -3.17 -22.33 -0.54
CA GLY A 134 -2.00 -22.37 0.35
C GLY A 134 -2.20 -21.53 1.61
N ILE A 135 -2.75 -20.32 1.49
CA ILE A 135 -3.09 -19.48 2.65
C ILE A 135 -4.03 -20.23 3.61
N VAL A 136 -5.05 -20.93 3.11
CA VAL A 136 -5.98 -21.68 3.97
C VAL A 136 -5.31 -22.92 4.57
N ALA A 137 -4.56 -23.68 3.77
CA ALA A 137 -3.97 -24.95 4.17
C ALA A 137 -2.80 -24.80 5.15
N GLU A 138 -2.00 -23.75 5.00
CA GLU A 138 -0.78 -23.52 5.79
C GLU A 138 -1.02 -22.63 7.02
N GLN A 139 -2.28 -22.28 7.31
CA GLN A 139 -2.61 -21.53 8.52
C GLN A 139 -2.31 -22.35 9.78
N ARG A 140 -1.54 -21.77 10.71
CA ARG A 140 -1.13 -22.45 11.95
C ARG A 140 -2.34 -22.76 12.84
N PRO A 141 -2.24 -23.76 13.76
CA PRO A 141 -3.30 -24.10 14.70
C PRO A 141 -3.82 -22.94 15.56
N ASP A 142 -2.97 -21.97 15.89
CA ASP A 142 -3.33 -20.79 16.70
C ASP A 142 -4.05 -19.68 15.91
N GLY A 143 -4.06 -19.78 14.58
CA GLY A 143 -4.75 -18.86 13.66
C GLY A 143 -3.84 -17.92 12.88
N ALA A 144 -2.55 -17.86 13.18
CA ALA A 144 -1.60 -17.03 12.45
C ALA A 144 -0.96 -17.75 11.25
N TRP A 145 -0.21 -17.01 10.45
CA TRP A 145 0.70 -17.56 9.44
C TRP A 145 2.15 -17.35 9.89
N SER A 146 2.59 -16.11 9.99
CA SER A 146 3.90 -15.72 10.53
C SER A 146 3.87 -15.38 12.01
N GLY A 147 2.71 -14.98 12.53
CA GLY A 147 2.55 -14.43 13.88
C GLY A 147 2.64 -12.90 13.94
N GLN A 148 3.04 -12.24 12.85
CA GLN A 148 3.09 -10.78 12.71
C GLN A 148 1.76 -10.27 12.14
N ILE A 149 0.95 -9.60 12.96
CA ILE A 149 -0.47 -9.30 12.66
C ILE A 149 -0.71 -8.05 11.78
N GLY A 150 0.34 -7.29 11.47
CA GLY A 150 0.26 -6.07 10.65
C GLY A 150 -0.03 -6.34 9.19
N ILE A 151 -0.42 -5.28 8.46
CA ILE A 151 -0.72 -5.33 7.01
C ILE A 151 0.49 -5.83 6.21
N VAL A 152 1.71 -5.51 6.63
CA VAL A 152 2.93 -5.98 5.96
C VAL A 152 3.07 -7.50 5.94
N ALA A 153 2.38 -8.23 6.83
CA ALA A 153 2.48 -9.68 6.99
C ALA A 153 1.09 -10.36 7.01
N ASP A 154 0.67 -10.90 8.16
CA ASP A 154 -0.54 -11.73 8.27
C ASP A 154 -1.82 -10.90 8.05
N GLY A 155 -1.82 -9.62 8.42
CA GLY A 155 -2.95 -8.72 8.17
C GLY A 155 -3.20 -8.55 6.67
N GLY A 156 -2.15 -8.34 5.88
CA GLY A 156 -2.24 -8.27 4.42
C GLY A 156 -2.64 -9.61 3.79
N THR A 157 -2.17 -10.73 4.37
CA THR A 157 -2.58 -12.08 3.95
C THR A 157 -4.09 -12.28 4.13
N ALA A 158 -4.62 -11.89 5.29
CA ALA A 158 -6.05 -11.97 5.58
C ALA A 158 -6.88 -11.04 4.68
N LEU A 159 -6.41 -9.82 4.44
CA LEU A 159 -7.07 -8.88 3.54
C LEU A 159 -7.14 -9.42 2.10
N LEU A 160 -6.06 -10.03 1.62
CA LEU A 160 -6.02 -10.61 0.28
C LEU A 160 -7.00 -11.77 0.17
N LEU A 161 -6.97 -12.68 1.16
CA LEU A 161 -7.87 -13.83 1.20
C LEU A 161 -9.33 -13.36 1.19
N GLY A 162 -9.71 -12.41 2.06
CA GLY A 162 -11.07 -11.87 2.09
C GLY A 162 -11.48 -11.15 0.81
N HIS A 163 -10.53 -10.52 0.11
CA HIS A 163 -10.78 -9.83 -1.15
C HIS A 163 -10.99 -10.79 -2.34
N LEU A 164 -10.12 -11.79 -2.49
CA LEU A 164 -10.08 -12.64 -3.69
C LEU A 164 -10.80 -13.99 -3.53
N ALA A 165 -10.82 -14.58 -2.33
CA ALA A 165 -11.38 -15.92 -2.12
C ALA A 165 -12.83 -16.07 -2.59
N PRO A 166 -13.74 -15.09 -2.42
CA PRO A 166 -15.11 -15.20 -2.94
C PRO A 166 -15.15 -15.35 -4.46
N ARG A 167 -14.36 -14.55 -5.19
CA ARG A 167 -14.32 -14.57 -6.66
C ARG A 167 -13.78 -15.89 -7.21
N TYR A 168 -12.75 -16.43 -6.57
CA TYR A 168 -12.11 -17.70 -6.96
C TYR A 168 -12.67 -18.92 -6.22
N GLN A 169 -13.77 -18.75 -5.47
CA GLN A 169 -14.51 -19.83 -4.79
C GLN A 169 -13.62 -20.72 -3.89
N ILE A 170 -12.69 -20.11 -3.17
CA ILE A 170 -11.70 -20.84 -2.36
C ILE A 170 -12.39 -21.41 -1.11
N PRO A 171 -12.42 -22.73 -0.87
CA PRO A 171 -13.09 -23.29 0.30
C PRO A 171 -12.38 -22.90 1.61
N GLY A 172 -13.13 -22.83 2.70
CA GLY A 172 -12.58 -22.61 4.05
C GLY A 172 -12.09 -21.19 4.36
N TRP A 173 -12.15 -20.26 3.40
CA TRP A 173 -11.60 -18.90 3.55
C TRP A 173 -12.19 -18.13 4.75
N GLN A 174 -13.52 -18.15 4.94
CA GLN A 174 -14.13 -17.46 6.09
C GLN A 174 -13.70 -18.07 7.42
N ALA A 175 -13.55 -19.40 7.50
CA ALA A 175 -13.08 -20.06 8.72
C ALA A 175 -11.64 -19.63 9.05
N ALA A 176 -10.78 -19.54 8.03
CA ALA A 176 -9.42 -19.03 8.19
C ALA A 176 -9.40 -17.57 8.68
N LEU A 177 -10.23 -16.70 8.12
CA LEU A 177 -10.37 -15.31 8.55
C LEU A 177 -10.84 -15.19 10.00
N ARG A 178 -11.85 -15.98 10.41
CA ARG A 178 -12.34 -16.01 11.80
C ARG A 178 -11.27 -16.46 12.78
N LYS A 179 -10.51 -17.48 12.40
CA LYS A 179 -9.41 -18.03 13.20
C LYS A 179 -8.28 -17.00 13.37
N PHE A 180 -7.91 -16.30 12.29
CA PHE A 180 -6.95 -15.22 12.35
C PHE A 180 -7.44 -14.04 13.19
N GLY A 181 -8.69 -13.61 13.01
CA GLY A 181 -9.28 -12.56 13.83
C GLY A 181 -9.25 -12.91 15.33
N ALA A 182 -9.56 -14.16 15.69
CA ALA A 182 -9.43 -14.62 17.07
C ALA A 182 -7.97 -14.58 17.58
N TYR A 183 -6.98 -14.86 16.72
CA TYR A 183 -5.57 -14.69 17.05
C TYR A 183 -5.24 -13.21 17.31
N VAL A 184 -5.65 -12.30 16.42
CA VAL A 184 -5.41 -10.86 16.55
C VAL A 184 -6.00 -10.29 17.83
N LEU A 185 -7.24 -10.63 18.19
CA LEU A 185 -7.91 -10.12 19.39
C LEU A 185 -7.14 -10.45 20.69
N ARG A 186 -6.43 -11.59 20.75
CA ARG A 186 -5.62 -11.97 21.92
C ARG A 186 -4.33 -11.14 22.05
N GLN A 187 -3.95 -10.41 21.01
CA GLN A 187 -2.72 -9.59 20.98
C GLN A 187 -2.96 -8.14 21.40
N ARG A 188 -4.20 -7.79 21.81
CA ARG A 188 -4.53 -6.44 22.26
C ARG A 188 -3.74 -6.11 23.51
N GLN A 189 -3.11 -4.94 23.52
CA GLN A 189 -2.36 -4.41 24.65
C GLN A 189 -3.03 -3.14 25.17
N VAL A 190 -2.69 -2.78 26.40
CA VAL A 190 -3.06 -1.52 27.04
C VAL A 190 -1.81 -0.96 27.70
N ASP A 191 -1.48 0.30 27.42
CA ASP A 191 -0.31 0.94 28.01
C ASP A 191 -0.57 1.47 29.43
N ALA A 192 0.45 2.08 30.03
CA ALA A 192 0.39 2.67 31.37
C ALA A 192 -0.62 3.83 31.50
N HIS A 193 -1.09 4.39 30.38
CA HIS A 193 -2.08 5.47 30.33
C HIS A 193 -3.47 4.96 29.96
N GLY A 194 -3.67 3.64 29.92
CA GLY A 194 -4.95 3.03 29.59
C GLY A 194 -5.29 3.03 28.10
N GLN A 195 -4.35 3.41 27.22
CA GLN A 195 -4.62 3.42 25.78
C GLN A 195 -4.46 2.03 25.20
N ALA A 196 -5.44 1.62 24.39
CA ALA A 196 -5.42 0.33 23.74
C ALA A 196 -4.64 0.40 22.42
N TYR A 197 -3.83 -0.62 22.16
CA TYR A 197 -3.09 -0.70 20.91
C TYR A 197 -2.79 -2.15 20.51
N TYR A 198 -2.33 -2.29 19.27
CA TYR A 198 -1.78 -3.53 18.74
C TYR A 198 -0.38 -3.27 18.18
N VAL A 199 0.51 -4.24 18.33
CA VAL A 199 1.81 -4.24 17.65
C VAL A 199 1.67 -5.08 16.38
N GLY A 200 1.65 -4.42 15.22
CA GLY A 200 1.48 -5.11 13.93
C GLY A 200 2.72 -5.90 13.50
N LEU A 201 3.90 -5.32 13.71
CA LEU A 201 5.18 -5.98 13.46
C LEU A 201 6.12 -5.76 14.64
N ASP A 202 6.67 -6.83 15.18
CA ASP A 202 7.83 -6.75 16.07
C ASP A 202 9.03 -6.25 15.27
N LEU A 203 9.53 -5.07 15.63
CA LEU A 203 10.61 -4.40 14.93
C LEU A 203 11.93 -5.19 14.95
N ASN A 204 12.12 -6.14 15.87
CA ASN A 204 13.28 -7.02 15.88
C ASN A 204 13.39 -7.84 14.57
N TYR A 205 12.26 -8.16 13.92
CA TYR A 205 12.25 -8.88 12.63
C TYR A 205 12.92 -8.12 11.49
N VAL A 206 13.02 -6.80 11.63
CA VAL A 206 13.60 -5.89 10.62
C VAL A 206 14.84 -5.17 11.14
N GLY A 207 15.41 -5.59 12.26
CA GLY A 207 16.55 -4.91 12.89
C GLY A 207 16.21 -3.49 13.37
N GLY A 208 14.95 -3.24 13.70
CA GLY A 208 14.49 -1.99 14.28
C GLY A 208 14.83 -1.87 15.78
N PRO A 209 14.48 -0.72 16.40
CA PRO A 209 14.79 -0.48 17.81
C PRO A 209 14.06 -1.44 18.75
N ALA A 210 14.78 -1.98 19.73
CA ALA A 210 14.23 -2.82 20.77
C ALA A 210 13.23 -2.06 21.65
N ALA A 211 12.23 -2.78 22.17
CA ALA A 211 11.20 -2.27 23.07
C ALA A 211 10.35 -1.10 22.51
N LYS A 212 10.36 -0.91 21.19
CA LYS A 212 9.51 0.05 20.50
C LYS A 212 8.63 -0.65 19.47
N PHE A 213 7.53 -0.01 19.11
CA PHE A 213 6.70 -0.39 17.97
C PHE A 213 6.41 0.80 17.08
N ASN A 214 6.08 0.52 15.82
CA ASN A 214 5.69 1.54 14.83
C ASN A 214 4.24 1.98 15.07
N THR A 215 4.00 3.28 15.10
CA THR A 215 2.66 3.87 15.36
C THR A 215 1.80 4.01 14.11
N GLY A 216 2.36 3.75 12.93
CA GLY A 216 1.73 3.98 11.64
C GLY A 216 0.72 2.90 11.25
N PHE A 217 0.46 2.81 9.95
CA PHE A 217 -0.57 1.92 9.43
C PHE A 217 -0.06 0.49 9.23
N PRO A 218 0.86 0.20 8.30
CA PRO A 218 1.05 -1.19 7.89
C PRO A 218 1.77 -2.06 8.94
N LEU A 219 2.48 -1.45 9.89
CA LEU A 219 3.19 -2.10 10.99
C LEU A 219 2.55 -1.83 12.37
N GLY A 220 1.56 -0.95 12.44
CA GLY A 220 1.09 -0.37 13.70
C GLY A 220 -0.40 -0.56 13.96
N PRO A 221 -0.91 0.08 15.02
CA PRO A 221 -2.28 -0.13 15.50
C PRO A 221 -3.36 0.14 14.44
N ALA A 222 -3.21 1.20 13.63
CA ALA A 222 -4.18 1.56 12.61
C ALA A 222 -4.37 0.47 11.54
N GLY A 223 -3.31 -0.20 11.09
CA GLY A 223 -3.44 -1.28 10.10
C GLY A 223 -4.07 -2.54 10.67
N VAL A 224 -3.78 -2.86 11.93
CA VAL A 224 -4.42 -3.98 12.63
C VAL A 224 -5.91 -3.69 12.83
N ALA A 225 -6.25 -2.49 13.27
CA ALA A 225 -7.64 -2.05 13.44
C ALA A 225 -8.40 -2.05 12.10
N TYR A 226 -7.78 -1.53 11.03
CA TYR A 226 -8.32 -1.63 9.68
C TYR A 226 -8.61 -3.09 9.29
N THR A 227 -7.67 -4.00 9.55
CA THR A 227 -7.86 -5.43 9.28
C THR A 227 -9.06 -5.99 10.04
N LEU A 228 -9.20 -5.69 11.34
CA LEU A 228 -10.35 -6.11 12.15
C LEU A 228 -11.68 -5.60 11.59
N LEU A 229 -11.75 -4.33 11.15
CA LEU A 229 -12.95 -3.79 10.49
C LEU A 229 -13.29 -4.58 9.22
N LYS A 230 -12.29 -4.94 8.41
CA LYS A 230 -12.51 -5.75 7.20
C LYS A 230 -12.96 -7.17 7.54
N LEU A 231 -12.39 -7.78 8.57
CA LEU A 231 -12.83 -9.08 9.08
C LEU A 231 -14.29 -9.03 9.55
N ALA A 232 -14.70 -7.98 10.27
CA ALA A 232 -16.09 -7.78 10.68
C ALA A 232 -17.02 -7.77 9.45
N ALA A 233 -16.70 -6.97 8.43
CA ALA A 233 -17.49 -6.88 7.21
C ALA A 233 -17.62 -8.21 6.43
N TRP A 234 -16.57 -9.03 6.39
CA TRP A 234 -16.58 -10.29 5.64
C TRP A 234 -17.15 -11.48 6.39
N THR A 235 -17.09 -11.46 7.73
CA THR A 235 -17.51 -12.57 8.58
C THR A 235 -18.86 -12.34 9.26
N GLY A 236 -19.28 -11.08 9.40
CA GLY A 236 -20.47 -10.66 10.14
C GLY A 236 -20.32 -10.72 11.66
N GLU A 237 -19.09 -10.80 12.20
CA GLU A 237 -18.87 -10.98 13.64
C GLU A 237 -18.51 -9.68 14.38
N ASP A 238 -19.40 -9.23 15.26
CA ASP A 238 -19.28 -8.00 16.04
C ASP A 238 -18.04 -7.94 16.95
N ARG A 239 -17.50 -9.09 17.38
CA ARG A 239 -16.28 -9.14 18.19
C ARG A 239 -15.07 -8.49 17.50
N PHE A 240 -15.04 -8.46 16.17
CA PHE A 240 -13.96 -7.80 15.43
C PHE A 240 -14.13 -6.28 15.46
N THR A 241 -15.35 -5.77 15.37
CA THR A 241 -15.66 -4.35 15.60
C THR A 241 -15.32 -3.95 17.04
N ALA A 242 -15.71 -4.76 18.03
CA ALA A 242 -15.38 -4.52 19.44
C ALA A 242 -13.85 -4.54 19.70
N GLY A 243 -13.10 -5.32 18.91
CA GLY A 243 -11.64 -5.37 18.98
C GLY A 243 -10.94 -4.05 18.63
N VAL A 244 -11.64 -3.11 17.99
CA VAL A 244 -11.14 -1.79 17.57
C VAL A 244 -11.38 -0.72 18.64
N THR A 245 -12.20 -0.98 19.66
CA THR A 245 -12.47 -0.03 20.74
C THR A 245 -11.19 0.37 21.47
N GLY A 246 -10.96 1.67 21.65
CA GLY A 246 -9.77 2.24 22.29
C GLY A 246 -8.66 2.63 21.31
N ILE A 247 -8.71 2.20 20.04
CA ILE A 247 -7.66 2.52 19.07
C ILE A 247 -7.72 3.97 18.61
N ARG A 248 -8.91 4.57 18.50
CA ARG A 248 -9.06 6.01 18.23
C ARG A 248 -8.39 6.82 19.34
N GLU A 249 -8.72 6.48 20.58
CA GLU A 249 -8.29 7.17 21.78
C GLU A 249 -6.76 7.14 21.91
N PHE A 250 -6.11 6.03 21.52
CA PHE A 250 -4.65 5.97 21.40
C PHE A 250 -4.09 7.06 20.46
N TYR A 251 -4.68 7.24 19.29
CA TYR A 251 -4.23 8.25 18.32
C TYR A 251 -4.57 9.67 18.76
N GLU A 252 -5.69 9.89 19.43
CA GLU A 252 -6.07 11.18 20.01
C GLU A 252 -5.14 11.56 21.17
N TYR A 253 -4.78 10.61 22.03
CA TYR A 253 -3.93 10.83 23.20
C TYR A 253 -2.48 11.15 22.82
N TYR A 254 -1.92 10.42 21.85
CA TYR A 254 -0.53 10.59 21.42
C TYR A 254 -0.35 11.55 20.23
N GLY A 255 -1.45 12.01 19.62
CA GLY A 255 -1.44 12.99 18.54
C GLY A 255 -0.99 14.38 18.99
N GLN A 256 -0.62 15.23 18.02
CA GLN A 256 -0.15 16.59 18.28
C GLN A 256 -1.20 17.64 17.91
N LYS A 257 -1.49 18.56 18.84
CA LYS A 257 -2.29 19.77 18.58
C LYS A 257 -3.61 19.48 17.85
N GLU A 258 -4.38 18.52 18.36
CA GLU A 258 -5.66 18.06 17.79
C GLU A 258 -5.56 17.39 16.41
N ALA A 259 -4.37 17.29 15.82
CA ALA A 259 -4.11 16.55 14.59
C ALA A 259 -3.54 15.16 14.88
N ILE A 260 -3.79 14.23 13.97
CA ILE A 260 -3.26 12.86 14.06
C ILE A 260 -1.89 12.81 13.40
N LEU A 261 -0.91 13.34 14.12
CA LEU A 261 0.51 13.29 13.81
C LEU A 261 1.26 12.73 15.02
N LEU A 262 1.78 11.53 14.87
CA LEU A 262 2.44 10.80 15.96
C LEU A 262 3.93 10.57 15.65
N PRO A 263 4.76 10.43 16.69
CA PRO A 263 6.12 9.94 16.53
C PRO A 263 6.14 8.58 15.82
N HIS A 264 7.15 8.36 14.97
CA HIS A 264 7.27 7.15 14.16
C HIS A 264 7.32 5.87 14.99
N TYR A 265 7.87 5.96 16.21
CA TYR A 265 7.94 4.87 17.16
C TYR A 265 7.38 5.27 18.52
N HIS A 266 6.77 4.31 19.20
CA HIS A 266 6.35 4.42 20.58
C HIS A 266 7.02 3.34 21.45
N PRO A 267 7.52 3.65 22.66
CA PRO A 267 7.63 5.00 23.24
C PRO A 267 8.57 5.91 22.44
N ASP A 268 8.24 7.20 22.38
CA ASP A 268 9.01 8.18 21.63
C ASP A 268 10.27 8.60 22.38
N THR A 269 11.38 8.63 21.66
CA THR A 269 12.66 9.18 22.15
C THR A 269 13.37 10.03 21.09
N GLU A 270 12.79 10.18 19.91
CA GLU A 270 13.43 10.86 18.77
C GLU A 270 12.65 12.13 18.36
N GLY A 271 11.35 12.25 18.69
CA GLY A 271 10.51 13.37 18.28
C GLY A 271 10.24 13.41 16.77
N ILE A 272 10.55 12.33 16.05
CA ILE A 272 10.45 12.28 14.59
C ILE A 272 9.08 11.73 14.19
N CYS A 273 8.26 12.57 13.57
CA CYS A 273 6.96 12.19 13.04
C CYS A 273 7.06 11.94 11.54
N TYR A 274 6.91 10.68 11.11
CA TYR A 274 6.83 10.35 9.69
C TYR A 274 5.49 10.81 9.13
N VAL A 275 5.42 11.09 7.83
CA VAL A 275 4.19 11.60 7.19
C VAL A 275 3.48 10.57 6.30
N GLY A 276 4.22 9.59 5.78
CA GLY A 276 3.74 8.69 4.73
C GLY A 276 2.92 7.49 5.21
N TYR A 277 2.54 6.65 4.25
CA TYR A 277 1.74 5.44 4.47
C TYR A 277 2.35 4.51 5.53
N CYS A 278 3.67 4.36 5.53
CA CYS A 278 4.42 3.48 6.43
C CYS A 278 4.38 3.85 7.92
N GLY A 279 4.23 5.14 8.26
CA GLY A 279 4.58 5.63 9.59
C GLY A 279 3.95 6.96 9.98
N GLY A 280 2.87 7.39 9.33
CA GLY A 280 2.34 8.73 9.50
C GLY A 280 0.87 8.91 9.10
N PRO A 281 0.37 10.16 9.12
CA PRO A 281 -1.01 10.51 8.81
C PRO A 281 -1.54 9.92 7.51
N VAL A 282 -0.73 9.81 6.45
CA VAL A 282 -1.17 9.24 5.16
C VAL A 282 -1.69 7.81 5.32
N GLY A 283 -1.01 6.99 6.12
CA GLY A 283 -1.45 5.62 6.39
C GLY A 283 -2.58 5.58 7.40
N VAL A 284 -2.44 6.31 8.50
CA VAL A 284 -3.39 6.30 9.62
C VAL A 284 -4.80 6.78 9.18
N ALA A 285 -4.87 7.73 8.26
CA ALA A 285 -6.11 8.20 7.66
C ALA A 285 -6.96 7.06 7.04
N ARG A 286 -6.34 5.98 6.54
CA ARG A 286 -7.06 4.84 5.96
C ARG A 286 -7.91 4.09 6.99
N TYR A 287 -7.41 3.98 8.22
CA TYR A 287 -8.16 3.41 9.33
C TYR A 287 -9.40 4.26 9.65
N PHE A 288 -9.22 5.57 9.85
CA PHE A 288 -10.33 6.46 10.19
C PHE A 288 -11.37 6.56 9.06
N TYR A 289 -10.94 6.57 7.81
CA TYR A 289 -11.87 6.51 6.69
C TYR A 289 -12.65 5.18 6.67
N GLN A 290 -11.97 4.04 6.88
CA GLN A 290 -12.65 2.74 6.93
C GLN A 290 -13.62 2.62 8.11
N LEU A 291 -13.29 3.24 9.25
CA LEU A 291 -14.14 3.32 10.43
C LEU A 291 -15.40 4.15 10.13
N ALA A 292 -15.25 5.31 9.50
CA ALA A 292 -16.36 6.17 9.09
C ALA A 292 -17.35 5.44 8.16
N LEU A 293 -16.84 4.62 7.23
CA LEU A 293 -17.68 3.84 6.31
C LEU A 293 -18.56 2.78 7.00
N GLN A 294 -18.11 2.21 8.12
CA GLN A 294 -18.81 1.07 8.74
C GLN A 294 -19.83 1.49 9.79
N GLN A 295 -19.70 2.68 10.38
CA GLN A 295 -20.46 3.05 11.58
C GLN A 295 -21.28 4.34 11.41
N ASP A 296 -21.29 4.98 10.23
CA ASP A 296 -21.77 6.36 10.04
C ASP A 296 -21.22 7.31 11.13
N ASP A 297 -19.98 7.04 11.53
CA ASP A 297 -19.36 7.67 12.67
C ASP A 297 -18.80 9.04 12.26
N ARG A 298 -19.55 10.09 12.60
CA ARG A 298 -19.17 11.48 12.36
C ARG A 298 -17.85 11.86 13.03
N GLN A 299 -17.49 11.24 14.15
CA GLN A 299 -16.20 11.47 14.78
C GLN A 299 -15.09 10.84 13.94
N ALA A 300 -15.29 9.63 13.38
CA ALA A 300 -14.31 9.02 12.47
C ALA A 300 -14.04 9.88 11.23
N ALA A 301 -15.07 10.55 10.70
CA ALA A 301 -14.92 11.50 9.61
C ALA A 301 -14.08 12.73 10.02
N ARG A 302 -14.22 13.22 11.26
CA ARG A 302 -13.38 14.29 11.81
C ARG A 302 -11.95 13.83 12.02
N ASP A 303 -11.74 12.61 12.52
CA ASP A 303 -10.41 12.04 12.73
C ASP A 303 -9.68 11.83 11.40
N PHE A 304 -10.41 11.43 10.35
CA PHE A 304 -9.88 11.36 9.00
C PHE A 304 -9.39 12.73 8.52
N ALA A 305 -10.17 13.79 8.74
CA ALA A 305 -9.74 15.16 8.46
C ALA A 305 -8.56 15.60 9.34
N ALA A 306 -8.53 15.21 10.62
CA ALA A 306 -7.44 15.50 11.55
C ALA A 306 -6.12 14.80 11.18
N ALA A 307 -6.18 13.61 10.59
CA ALA A 307 -5.01 12.97 10.00
C ALA A 307 -4.48 13.76 8.81
N ILE A 308 -5.35 14.26 7.93
CA ILE A 308 -4.92 15.13 6.81
C ILE A 308 -4.28 16.42 7.33
N ALA A 309 -4.89 17.07 8.34
CA ALA A 309 -4.36 18.28 8.98
C ALA A 309 -2.98 18.06 9.64
N GLY A 310 -2.64 16.82 10.01
CA GLY A 310 -1.31 16.45 10.50
C GLY A 310 -0.18 16.76 9.51
N LEU A 311 -0.47 16.77 8.21
CA LEU A 311 0.48 17.17 7.17
C LEU A 311 0.79 18.67 7.20
N ASP A 312 -0.21 19.51 7.52
CA ASP A 312 -0.07 20.95 7.57
C ASP A 312 0.83 21.41 8.73
N LEU A 313 0.76 20.72 9.88
CA LEU A 313 1.62 20.99 11.04
C LEU A 313 3.12 20.90 10.71
N VAL A 314 3.49 19.99 9.80
CA VAL A 314 4.86 19.81 9.32
C VAL A 314 5.11 20.42 7.95
N GLN A 315 4.12 21.13 7.40
CA GLN A 315 4.15 21.80 6.09
C GLN A 315 4.51 20.84 4.94
N ALA A 316 4.16 19.55 5.06
CA ALA A 316 4.34 18.57 3.99
C ALA A 316 3.19 18.67 2.97
N PRO A 317 3.44 18.52 1.66
CA PRO A 317 4.70 18.14 1.02
C PRO A 317 5.63 19.31 0.63
N ALA A 318 5.26 20.56 0.95
CA ALA A 318 5.99 21.76 0.54
C ALA A 318 7.39 21.85 1.18
N LYS A 319 7.51 21.51 2.47
CA LYS A 319 8.78 21.50 3.22
C LYS A 319 9.16 20.08 3.62
N ARG A 320 10.47 19.81 3.58
CA ARG A 320 11.06 18.57 4.08
C ARG A 320 11.26 18.66 5.59
N SER A 321 11.25 17.50 6.26
CA SER A 321 11.51 17.36 7.70
C SER A 321 12.29 16.08 7.98
N ALA A 322 12.64 15.83 9.24
CA ALA A 322 13.27 14.57 9.63
C ALA A 322 12.39 13.34 9.30
N GLY A 323 11.06 13.45 9.37
CA GLY A 323 10.12 12.38 9.03
C GLY A 323 9.58 12.44 7.59
N TYR A 324 10.03 13.42 6.80
CA TYR A 324 9.71 13.58 5.39
C TYR A 324 10.96 14.13 4.67
N TRP A 325 11.94 13.25 4.50
CA TRP A 325 13.22 13.56 3.86
C TRP A 325 13.10 13.44 2.33
N GLN A 326 14.20 13.30 1.59
CA GLN A 326 14.21 13.20 0.13
C GLN A 326 13.56 11.89 -0.38
N THR A 327 12.23 11.83 -0.35
CA THR A 327 11.40 10.72 -0.86
C THR A 327 10.20 11.24 -1.65
N GLU A 328 9.92 10.60 -2.77
CA GLU A 328 8.78 10.92 -3.64
C GLU A 328 7.78 9.77 -3.77
N ASN A 329 8.17 8.57 -3.35
CA ASN A 329 7.42 7.34 -3.54
C ASN A 329 6.08 7.26 -2.79
N TYR A 330 5.33 6.20 -3.09
CA TYR A 330 4.01 5.95 -2.53
C TYR A 330 4.05 5.60 -1.02
N CYS A 331 5.07 4.86 -0.58
CA CYS A 331 5.15 4.33 0.78
C CYS A 331 5.41 5.40 1.84
N CYS A 332 6.42 6.24 1.64
CA CYS A 332 6.83 7.23 2.66
C CYS A 332 6.97 8.66 2.09
N GLY A 333 6.71 8.86 0.79
CA GLY A 333 6.98 10.12 0.08
C GLY A 333 5.75 10.86 -0.46
N THR A 334 6.03 11.82 -1.33
CA THR A 334 5.05 12.76 -1.92
C THR A 334 3.89 12.09 -2.65
N ALA A 335 4.11 10.97 -3.35
CA ALA A 335 3.04 10.26 -4.04
C ALA A 335 2.04 9.61 -3.06
N GLY A 336 2.47 9.21 -1.86
CA GLY A 336 1.56 8.76 -0.81
C GLY A 336 0.67 9.90 -0.30
N ILE A 337 1.24 11.10 -0.16
CA ILE A 337 0.48 12.31 0.21
C ILE A 337 -0.55 12.64 -0.88
N LEU A 338 -0.16 12.57 -2.15
CA LEU A 338 -1.08 12.75 -3.28
C LEU A 338 -2.24 11.73 -3.22
N ASN A 339 -1.95 10.45 -2.96
CA ASN A 339 -2.97 9.41 -2.82
C ASN A 339 -4.00 9.76 -1.73
N LEU A 340 -3.56 10.22 -0.56
CA LEU A 340 -4.46 10.66 0.52
C LEU A 340 -5.32 11.84 0.09
N GLN A 341 -4.74 12.87 -0.54
CA GLN A 341 -5.47 14.06 -0.97
C GLN A 341 -6.53 13.74 -2.05
N LEU A 342 -6.19 12.88 -3.02
CA LEU A 342 -7.15 12.37 -4.00
C LEU A 342 -8.25 11.55 -3.34
N GLY A 343 -7.89 10.67 -2.40
CA GLY A 343 -8.85 9.88 -1.62
C GLY A 343 -9.82 10.76 -0.84
N ALA A 344 -9.31 11.81 -0.18
CA ALA A 344 -10.11 12.77 0.58
C ALA A 344 -11.07 13.56 -0.32
N TYR A 345 -10.62 13.99 -1.51
CA TYR A 345 -11.49 14.63 -2.48
C TYR A 345 -12.60 13.68 -2.95
N LEU A 346 -12.27 12.46 -3.35
CA LEU A 346 -13.25 11.47 -3.80
C LEU A 346 -14.24 11.08 -2.70
N ALA A 347 -13.80 11.07 -1.44
CA ALA A 347 -14.63 10.72 -0.30
C ALA A 347 -15.61 11.83 0.11
N THR A 348 -15.25 13.09 -0.08
CA THR A 348 -15.97 14.23 0.52
C THR A 348 -16.53 15.22 -0.50
N GLY A 349 -16.04 15.20 -1.74
CA GLY A 349 -16.33 16.21 -2.76
C GLY A 349 -15.75 17.60 -2.47
N GLN A 350 -15.00 17.79 -1.39
CA GLN A 350 -14.50 19.11 -0.99
C GLN A 350 -13.40 19.61 -1.95
N PRO A 351 -13.61 20.73 -2.68
CA PRO A 351 -12.67 21.20 -3.70
C PRO A 351 -11.27 21.53 -3.16
N ALA A 352 -11.15 21.89 -1.88
CA ALA A 352 -9.86 22.18 -1.24
C ALA A 352 -8.87 21.00 -1.33
N TYR A 353 -9.35 19.75 -1.20
CA TYR A 353 -8.49 18.57 -1.32
C TYR A 353 -7.99 18.36 -2.75
N LEU A 354 -8.82 18.66 -3.76
CA LEU A 354 -8.38 18.62 -5.16
C LEU A 354 -7.31 19.69 -5.42
N THR A 355 -7.51 20.93 -4.94
CA THR A 355 -6.50 22.00 -5.06
C THR A 355 -5.17 21.60 -4.43
N GLN A 356 -5.21 20.97 -3.25
CA GLN A 356 -4.01 20.42 -2.60
C GLN A 356 -3.36 19.31 -3.43
N ALA A 357 -4.16 18.37 -3.96
CA ALA A 357 -3.68 17.30 -4.83
C ALA A 357 -3.01 17.83 -6.10
N GLN A 358 -3.57 18.87 -6.72
CA GLN A 358 -3.00 19.52 -7.89
C GLN A 358 -1.64 20.16 -7.59
N ALA A 359 -1.53 20.87 -6.47
CA ALA A 359 -0.26 21.44 -6.01
C ALA A 359 0.78 20.35 -5.73
N THR A 360 0.39 19.24 -5.08
CA THR A 360 1.26 18.09 -4.83
C THR A 360 1.69 17.40 -6.12
N GLY A 361 0.78 17.23 -7.09
CA GLY A 361 1.09 16.71 -8.41
C GLY A 361 2.12 17.57 -9.15
N GLN A 362 1.96 18.89 -9.10
CA GLN A 362 2.95 19.81 -9.68
C GLN A 362 4.32 19.71 -8.99
N LEU A 363 4.36 19.54 -7.67
CA LEU A 363 5.60 19.29 -6.94
C LEU A 363 6.31 18.02 -7.42
N LEU A 364 5.57 16.92 -7.63
CA LEU A 364 6.14 15.69 -8.18
C LEU A 364 6.72 15.89 -9.59
N VAL A 365 6.00 16.61 -10.46
CA VAL A 365 6.48 16.93 -11.81
C VAL A 365 7.76 17.77 -11.75
N ASN A 366 7.81 18.78 -10.88
CA ASN A 366 8.95 19.69 -10.73
C ASN A 366 10.19 18.98 -10.15
N ARG A 367 9.99 17.99 -9.28
CA ARG A 367 11.08 17.22 -8.65
C ARG A 367 11.53 16.02 -9.48
N ALA A 368 10.88 15.75 -10.62
CA ALA A 368 11.28 14.68 -11.51
C ALA A 368 12.56 15.05 -12.28
N VAL A 369 13.46 14.08 -12.45
CA VAL A 369 14.49 14.18 -13.48
C VAL A 369 13.83 13.88 -14.82
N GLN A 370 13.88 14.84 -15.74
CA GLN A 370 13.26 14.72 -17.05
C GLN A 370 14.31 14.86 -18.15
N THR A 371 14.41 13.82 -18.99
CA THR A 371 15.16 13.87 -20.25
C THR A 371 14.18 13.74 -21.43
N THR A 372 14.71 13.79 -22.65
CA THR A 372 13.93 13.52 -23.86
C THR A 372 13.34 12.12 -23.87
N GLN A 373 14.04 11.14 -23.27
CA GLN A 373 13.66 9.73 -23.33
C GLN A 373 13.09 9.18 -22.02
N ALA A 374 13.44 9.74 -20.86
CA ALA A 374 13.10 9.15 -19.56
C ALA A 374 12.60 10.20 -18.56
N VAL A 375 11.71 9.76 -17.68
CA VAL A 375 11.33 10.48 -16.45
C VAL A 375 11.46 9.54 -15.26
N TYR A 376 12.09 10.01 -14.19
CA TYR A 376 12.28 9.26 -12.94
C TYR A 376 12.53 10.20 -11.76
N TRP A 377 12.57 9.66 -10.54
CA TRP A 377 12.80 10.43 -9.31
C TRP A 377 13.97 9.85 -8.53
N HIS A 378 14.86 10.74 -8.10
CA HIS A 378 15.91 10.42 -7.16
C HIS A 378 15.41 10.51 -5.73
N GLN A 379 15.76 9.51 -4.93
CA GLN A 379 15.33 9.45 -3.53
C GLN A 379 16.39 8.77 -2.67
N ALA A 380 16.48 9.21 -1.42
CA ALA A 380 17.08 8.43 -0.36
C ALA A 380 16.01 7.50 0.18
N PHE A 381 16.01 6.22 -0.16
CA PHE A 381 14.98 5.32 0.37
C PHE A 381 15.10 5.16 1.90
N GLU A 382 16.33 5.03 2.40
CA GLU A 382 16.60 4.93 3.83
C GLU A 382 16.88 6.30 4.43
N ARG A 383 16.02 6.76 5.35
CA ARG A 383 16.25 8.01 6.11
C ARG A 383 17.63 8.06 6.77
N LYS A 384 18.09 6.94 7.33
CA LYS A 384 19.35 6.83 8.09
C LYS A 384 20.60 6.87 7.21
N VAL A 385 20.43 6.69 5.89
CA VAL A 385 21.54 6.72 4.92
C VAL A 385 21.18 7.72 3.81
N PRO A 386 21.08 9.03 4.13
CA PRO A 386 20.53 10.02 3.21
C PRO A 386 21.38 10.27 1.96
N THR A 387 22.65 9.83 1.96
CA THR A 387 23.55 9.88 0.80
C THR A 387 23.32 8.75 -0.19
N ASN A 388 22.58 7.71 0.20
CA ASN A 388 22.24 6.58 -0.65
C ASN A 388 21.06 6.94 -1.57
N ILE A 389 21.36 7.64 -2.66
CA ILE A 389 20.38 8.11 -3.62
C ILE A 389 20.23 7.12 -4.77
N THR A 390 19.01 6.63 -4.98
CA THR A 390 18.66 5.69 -6.05
C THR A 390 17.43 6.19 -6.82
N ALA A 391 17.10 5.50 -7.91
CA ALA A 391 15.90 5.73 -8.70
C ALA A 391 15.14 4.40 -8.86
N ALA A 392 14.31 4.09 -7.87
CA ALA A 392 13.57 2.84 -7.82
C ALA A 392 12.45 2.77 -8.87
N LEU A 393 12.13 1.55 -9.30
CA LEU A 393 11.14 1.31 -10.36
C LEU A 393 9.72 1.01 -9.83
N GLY A 394 9.63 0.38 -8.67
CA GLY A 394 8.41 -0.27 -8.20
C GLY A 394 7.27 0.65 -7.78
N TYR A 395 6.20 0.05 -7.27
CA TYR A 395 4.97 0.78 -6.97
C TYR A 395 5.03 1.49 -5.61
N TYR A 396 5.46 0.79 -4.57
CA TYR A 396 5.54 1.39 -3.22
C TYR A 396 6.77 2.27 -3.06
N ASP A 397 7.85 1.92 -3.75
CA ASP A 397 9.16 2.55 -3.60
C ASP A 397 9.54 3.47 -4.76
N GLY A 398 8.89 3.43 -5.91
CA GLY A 398 9.50 3.97 -7.13
C GLY A 398 8.58 4.65 -8.14
N ALA A 399 9.10 4.74 -9.36
CA ALA A 399 8.52 5.51 -10.45
C ALA A 399 7.13 5.02 -10.88
N ALA A 400 6.86 3.71 -10.82
CA ALA A 400 5.56 3.15 -11.18
C ALA A 400 4.43 3.69 -10.28
N GLY A 401 4.67 3.77 -8.96
CA GLY A 401 3.69 4.33 -8.02
C GLY A 401 3.48 5.82 -8.22
N ILE A 402 4.57 6.57 -8.38
CA ILE A 402 4.53 8.03 -8.59
C ILE A 402 3.74 8.37 -9.85
N ALA A 403 4.07 7.73 -10.98
CA ALA A 403 3.38 7.96 -12.24
C ALA A 403 1.91 7.51 -12.18
N SER A 404 1.59 6.45 -11.43
CA SER A 404 0.20 6.03 -11.23
C SER A 404 -0.63 7.10 -10.51
N GLN A 405 -0.09 7.73 -9.46
CA GLN A 405 -0.83 8.77 -8.74
C GLN A 405 -1.01 10.05 -9.58
N LEU A 406 -0.03 10.39 -10.44
CA LEU A 406 -0.18 11.50 -11.39
C LEU A 406 -1.23 11.20 -12.47
N LEU A 407 -1.28 9.97 -12.98
CA LEU A 407 -2.34 9.56 -13.91
C LEU A 407 -3.72 9.64 -13.25
N GLU A 408 -3.87 9.11 -12.04
CA GLU A 408 -5.13 9.18 -11.29
C GLU A 408 -5.58 10.64 -11.04
N LEU A 409 -4.66 11.54 -10.68
CA LEU A 409 -4.96 12.98 -10.58
C LEU A 409 -5.50 13.52 -11.91
N GLY A 410 -4.85 13.23 -13.04
CA GLY A 410 -5.29 13.73 -14.35
C GLY A 410 -6.64 13.17 -14.83
N GLU A 411 -7.02 11.96 -14.41
CA GLU A 411 -8.37 11.41 -14.64
C GLU A 411 -9.40 12.18 -13.79
N ILE A 412 -9.09 12.34 -12.50
CA ILE A 412 -9.95 13.03 -11.52
C ILE A 412 -10.22 14.49 -11.94
N GLU A 413 -9.20 15.19 -12.43
CA GLU A 413 -9.34 16.55 -12.98
C GLU A 413 -10.29 16.64 -14.19
N GLN A 414 -10.53 15.52 -14.86
CA GLN A 414 -11.48 15.43 -15.98
C GLN A 414 -12.85 14.89 -15.55
N GLY A 415 -13.09 14.70 -14.25
CA GLY A 415 -14.35 14.19 -13.73
C GLY A 415 -14.57 12.71 -14.01
N HIS A 416 -13.50 11.93 -14.12
CA HIS A 416 -13.59 10.47 -14.23
C HIS A 416 -12.50 9.78 -13.43
N LEU A 417 -12.71 8.52 -13.11
CA LEU A 417 -11.72 7.65 -12.49
C LEU A 417 -12.21 6.23 -12.64
N ASN A 418 -11.32 5.36 -13.07
CA ASN A 418 -11.47 3.92 -12.95
C ASN A 418 -10.08 3.35 -12.70
N THR A 419 -9.80 2.91 -11.49
CA THR A 419 -8.49 2.38 -11.10
C THR A 419 -8.66 1.15 -10.22
N HIS A 420 -7.67 0.27 -10.25
CA HIS A 420 -7.55 -0.76 -9.24
C HIS A 420 -6.95 -0.15 -7.96
N ARG A 421 -7.69 -0.23 -6.85
CA ARG A 421 -7.16 0.09 -5.52
C ARG A 421 -6.33 -1.08 -4.99
N LEU A 422 -5.37 -0.78 -4.12
CA LEU A 422 -4.70 -1.79 -3.32
C LEU A 422 -5.69 -2.32 -2.26
N ILE A 423 -5.54 -3.55 -1.79
CA ILE A 423 -6.52 -4.17 -0.85
C ILE A 423 -6.67 -3.42 0.49
N ASP A 424 -5.68 -2.60 0.81
CA ASP A 424 -5.58 -1.79 2.01
C ASP A 424 -5.75 -0.29 1.72
N ASP A 425 -6.11 0.09 0.48
CA ASP A 425 -6.49 1.44 0.07
C ASP A 425 -8.02 1.53 0.03
N PRO A 426 -8.66 2.06 1.07
CA PRO A 426 -10.13 2.07 1.17
C PRO A 426 -10.80 3.13 0.31
N TYR A 427 -10.06 4.05 -0.31
CA TYR A 427 -10.65 5.18 -1.02
C TYR A 427 -11.41 4.75 -2.28
N PRO A 428 -12.37 5.56 -2.77
CA PRO A 428 -13.16 5.21 -3.94
C PRO A 428 -12.29 4.85 -5.17
N ALA A 429 -12.63 3.75 -5.83
CA ALA A 429 -11.96 3.25 -7.04
C ALA A 429 -12.53 3.83 -8.34
N THR A 430 -13.72 4.42 -8.26
CA THR A 430 -14.46 5.00 -9.39
C THR A 430 -14.94 6.39 -9.07
N TRP A 431 -15.05 7.25 -10.08
CA TRP A 431 -15.65 8.56 -9.93
C TRP A 431 -17.15 8.46 -9.61
N LYS A 432 -17.52 8.90 -8.41
CA LYS A 432 -18.91 8.98 -7.94
C LYS A 432 -19.03 10.17 -6.98
N LEU A 433 -18.86 11.39 -7.49
CA LEU A 433 -19.30 12.56 -6.72
C LEU A 433 -20.83 12.62 -6.83
N SER A 434 -21.52 12.43 -5.71
CA SER A 434 -22.96 12.75 -5.64
C SER A 434 -23.11 14.23 -5.99
N GLN A 435 -23.91 14.52 -7.02
CA GLN A 435 -24.35 15.90 -7.30
C GLN A 435 -25.25 16.40 -6.18
#